data_AF-A0A8S3RZ63-F1
#
_entry.id   AF-A0A8S3RZ63-F1
#
_cell.length_a   1.000
_cell.length_b   1.000
_cell.length_c   1.000
_cell.angle_alpha   90.00
_cell.angle_beta   90.00
_cell.angle_gamma   90.00
#
_symmetry.space_group_name_H-M   'P 1'
#
loop_
_entity.id
_entity.type
_entity.pdbx_description
1 polymer ?
#
loop_
_entity_poly.entity_id
_entity_poly.type
_entity_poly.pdbx_seq_one_letter_code
_entity_poly.pdbx_strand_id
1 'polypeptide(L)'
;MLISNQMKGDLEWWVANVSTELRHISHGSPQIVIQTDASLLGWGGILSDNEIGGRWTDEESKNHINYLEILAIYFTLKSFLHLIINKHVKVLTDNTTAVAYISNMGGTKSIDCNTISRQIWLFCKDNDIWLTCTHIAGKENLADKKSREFDDKLEWKLKVCLFVSSFQFIEPVHFQNQRGRCKRSSNSSILADTNLVSETNAVVNRQSNRSSKEQEDFESSSRSTICSSFTQENETNCMSSVRSSFRERGFSKETTHILMSSWKSSTKKQYQVYIRKWFKYCNKKQINCFQISVGTVLEFFTTLFKEGNLGYSSLNLARGALSSLGLTIDSIPVGRHAMVIRYMKGIFNLRPPRPRYESTWDVSKVLHFCVAYHQ
;
A
#
# COMPACT_ATOMS: atom_id res chain seq x y z
N MET A 1 18.81 -6.82 -28.11
CA MET A 1 17.59 -6.26 -27.49
C MET A 1 17.03 -5.27 -28.50
N LEU A 2 15.80 -5.47 -28.99
CA LEU A 2 15.16 -4.54 -29.92
C LEU A 2 14.39 -3.50 -29.10
N ILE A 3 14.73 -2.22 -29.26
CA ILE A 3 13.99 -1.12 -28.64
C ILE A 3 12.82 -0.76 -29.55
N SER A 4 11.59 -0.82 -29.03
CA SER A 4 10.41 -0.40 -29.80
C SER A 4 10.35 1.13 -29.91
N ASN A 5 9.64 1.65 -30.89
CA ASN A 5 9.43 3.10 -31.03
C ASN A 5 8.81 3.73 -29.77
N GLN A 6 7.94 2.99 -29.08
CA GLN A 6 7.35 3.44 -27.81
C GLN A 6 8.41 3.55 -26.71
N MET A 7 9.29 2.54 -26.57
CA MET A 7 10.39 2.59 -25.61
C MET A 7 11.37 3.71 -25.92
N LYS A 8 11.63 3.96 -27.21
CA LYS A 8 12.48 5.07 -27.65
C LYS A 8 11.89 6.40 -27.23
N GLY A 9 10.60 6.63 -27.48
CA GLY A 9 9.91 7.84 -27.04
C GLY A 9 9.93 8.02 -25.52
N ASP A 10 9.77 6.93 -24.76
CA ASP A 10 9.89 6.98 -23.29
C ASP A 10 11.32 7.34 -22.85
N LEU A 11 12.35 6.77 -23.48
CA LEU A 11 13.75 7.08 -23.19
C LEU A 11 14.11 8.53 -23.52
N GLU A 12 13.66 9.03 -24.68
CA GLU A 12 13.83 10.42 -25.08
C GLU A 12 13.13 11.37 -24.10
N TRP A 13 11.91 11.01 -23.65
CA TRP A 13 11.23 11.76 -22.60
C TRP A 13 12.07 11.79 -21.32
N TRP A 14 12.58 10.64 -20.85
CA TRP A 14 13.44 10.60 -19.67
C TRP A 14 14.71 11.45 -19.83
N VAL A 15 15.41 11.38 -20.97
CA VAL A 15 16.59 12.19 -21.24
C VAL A 15 16.28 13.69 -21.14
N ALA A 16 15.16 14.13 -21.69
CA ALA A 16 14.76 15.54 -21.67
C ALA A 16 14.29 16.03 -20.29
N ASN A 17 13.82 15.14 -19.43
CA ASN A 17 13.06 15.52 -18.23
C ASN A 17 13.73 15.11 -16.90
N VAL A 18 14.65 14.14 -16.88
CA VAL A 18 15.20 13.57 -15.62
C VAL A 18 15.91 14.59 -14.73
N SER A 19 16.49 15.66 -15.32
CA SER A 19 17.19 16.70 -14.58
C SER A 19 16.28 17.79 -14.02
N THR A 20 15.07 17.96 -14.56
CA THR A 20 14.19 19.10 -14.28
C THR A 20 12.87 18.68 -13.62
N GLU A 21 12.35 17.50 -13.96
CA GLU A 21 11.09 17.01 -13.41
C GLU A 21 11.27 16.54 -11.97
N LEU A 22 10.42 17.05 -11.09
CA LEU A 22 10.39 16.71 -9.68
C LEU A 22 9.12 15.91 -9.37
N ARG A 23 9.30 14.72 -8.79
CA ARG A 23 8.18 13.99 -8.22
C ARG A 23 7.80 14.62 -6.87
N HIS A 24 6.66 15.31 -6.82
CA HIS A 24 6.10 15.76 -5.55
C HIS A 24 5.78 14.55 -4.66
N ILE A 25 6.36 14.51 -3.46
CA ILE A 25 6.17 13.42 -2.50
C ILE A 25 4.73 13.42 -1.95
N SER A 26 4.10 14.59 -1.89
CA SER A 26 2.72 14.79 -1.44
C SER A 26 2.00 15.76 -2.36
N HIS A 27 0.79 15.37 -2.78
CA HIS A 27 -0.13 16.18 -3.56
C HIS A 27 -1.31 16.72 -2.71
N GLY A 28 -1.18 16.67 -1.37
CA GLY A 28 -2.23 17.11 -0.45
C GLY A 28 -3.48 16.22 -0.44
N SER A 29 -4.54 16.69 0.21
CA SER A 29 -5.84 16.01 0.22
C SER A 29 -6.52 16.11 -1.15
N PRO A 30 -7.25 15.08 -1.58
CA PRO A 30 -8.00 15.13 -2.83
C PRO A 30 -9.05 16.25 -2.76
N GLN A 31 -9.12 17.04 -3.82
CA GLN A 31 -10.07 18.13 -3.96
C GLN A 31 -11.41 17.64 -4.51
N ILE A 32 -11.37 16.55 -5.28
CA ILE A 32 -12.52 15.94 -5.92
C ILE A 32 -12.52 14.44 -5.65
N VAL A 33 -13.70 13.88 -5.43
CA VAL A 33 -13.92 12.44 -5.33
C VAL A 33 -14.90 12.03 -6.43
N ILE A 34 -14.52 11.04 -7.22
CA ILE A 34 -15.39 10.41 -8.22
C ILE A 34 -15.61 8.94 -7.84
N GLN A 35 -16.81 8.44 -8.08
CA GLN A 35 -17.13 7.02 -8.02
C GLN A 35 -17.29 6.48 -9.44
N THR A 36 -16.82 5.26 -9.68
CA THR A 36 -16.86 4.63 -10.99
C THR A 36 -17.28 3.18 -10.85
N ASP A 37 -18.00 2.69 -11.84
CA ASP A 37 -18.42 1.30 -11.92
C ASP A 37 -18.47 0.82 -13.37
N ALA A 38 -18.20 -0.46 -13.59
CA ALA A 38 -18.40 -1.12 -14.87
C ALA A 38 -19.25 -2.39 -14.71
N SER A 39 -20.18 -2.58 -15.62
CA SER A 39 -20.91 -3.83 -15.81
C SER A 39 -20.55 -4.43 -17.18
N LEU A 40 -21.15 -5.58 -17.52
CA LEU A 40 -21.05 -6.12 -18.88
C LEU A 40 -21.89 -5.34 -19.90
N LEU A 41 -22.80 -4.46 -19.45
CA LEU A 41 -23.69 -3.68 -20.31
C LEU A 41 -23.18 -2.25 -20.56
N GLY A 42 -22.55 -1.63 -19.56
CA GLY A 42 -22.09 -0.25 -19.66
C GLY A 42 -21.21 0.17 -18.49
N TRP A 43 -20.94 1.48 -18.43
CA TRP A 43 -20.19 2.12 -17.36
C TRP A 43 -20.97 3.24 -16.71
N GLY A 44 -20.62 3.52 -15.46
CA GLY A 44 -21.17 4.61 -14.67
C GLY A 44 -20.05 5.41 -14.00
N GLY A 45 -20.29 6.71 -13.86
CA GLY A 45 -19.44 7.64 -13.14
C GLY A 45 -20.28 8.64 -12.37
N ILE A 46 -19.88 8.94 -11.14
CA ILE A 46 -20.57 9.93 -10.30
C ILE A 46 -19.56 10.89 -9.70
N LEU A 47 -19.88 12.18 -9.78
CA LEU A 47 -19.15 13.27 -9.18
C LEU A 47 -20.13 14.18 -8.44
N SER A 48 -20.14 14.10 -7.11
CA SER A 48 -21.14 14.80 -6.26
C SER A 48 -22.56 14.44 -6.73
N ASP A 49 -23.34 15.41 -7.22
CA ASP A 49 -24.70 15.18 -7.74
C ASP A 49 -24.74 14.95 -9.26
N ASN A 50 -23.59 15.04 -9.95
CA ASN A 50 -23.52 14.80 -11.39
C ASN A 50 -23.28 13.32 -11.66
N GLU A 51 -24.22 12.71 -12.37
CA GLU A 51 -24.14 11.31 -12.78
C GLU A 51 -23.93 11.24 -14.30
N ILE A 52 -23.06 10.35 -14.72
CA ILE A 52 -22.79 10.05 -16.12
C ILE A 52 -22.71 8.54 -16.30
N GLY A 53 -22.92 8.10 -17.53
CA GLY A 53 -22.79 6.70 -17.90
C GLY A 53 -23.14 6.50 -19.35
N GLY A 54 -22.93 5.30 -19.83
CA GLY A 54 -23.24 4.93 -21.20
C GLY A 54 -23.08 3.44 -21.43
N ARG A 55 -23.69 2.96 -22.52
CA ARG A 55 -23.53 1.57 -22.95
C ARG A 55 -22.14 1.34 -23.52
N TRP A 56 -21.65 0.12 -23.35
CA TRP A 56 -20.51 -0.34 -24.12
C TRP A 56 -20.92 -0.53 -25.58
N THR A 57 -20.00 -0.23 -26.49
CA THR A 57 -20.12 -0.72 -27.86
C THR A 57 -19.97 -2.25 -27.91
N ASP A 58 -20.41 -2.87 -29.02
CA ASP A 58 -20.24 -4.30 -29.27
C ASP A 58 -18.77 -4.74 -29.29
N GLU A 59 -17.84 -3.82 -29.55
CA GLU A 59 -16.41 -4.08 -29.49
C GLU A 59 -15.87 -3.96 -28.07
N GLU A 60 -16.27 -2.91 -27.34
CA GLU A 60 -15.83 -2.69 -25.96
C GLU A 60 -16.29 -3.81 -25.04
N SER A 61 -17.57 -4.20 -25.11
CA SER A 61 -18.19 -5.24 -24.26
C SER A 61 -17.54 -6.62 -24.35
N LYS A 62 -16.76 -6.89 -25.42
CA LYS A 62 -15.99 -8.14 -25.57
C LYS A 62 -14.74 -8.20 -24.69
N ASN A 63 -14.31 -7.08 -24.14
CA ASN A 63 -13.13 -7.03 -23.28
C ASN A 63 -13.41 -7.63 -21.90
N HIS A 64 -12.34 -8.09 -21.24
CA HIS A 64 -12.43 -8.62 -19.89
C HIS A 64 -12.91 -7.55 -18.89
N ILE A 65 -13.67 -7.95 -17.87
CA ILE A 65 -14.26 -7.02 -16.89
C ILE A 65 -13.25 -6.07 -16.26
N ASN A 66 -12.06 -6.55 -15.86
CA ASN A 66 -11.00 -5.68 -15.32
C ASN A 66 -10.56 -4.57 -16.29
N TYR A 67 -10.59 -4.81 -17.60
CA TYR A 67 -10.31 -3.79 -18.60
C TYR A 67 -11.45 -2.77 -18.68
N LEU A 68 -12.70 -3.25 -18.70
CA LEU A 68 -13.90 -2.40 -18.68
C LEU A 68 -13.96 -1.49 -17.46
N GLU A 69 -13.51 -1.98 -16.31
CA GLU A 69 -13.44 -1.23 -15.05
C GLU A 69 -12.45 -0.07 -15.13
N ILE A 70 -11.26 -0.32 -15.69
CA ILE A 70 -10.27 0.74 -15.92
C ILE A 70 -10.76 1.71 -17.02
N LEU A 71 -11.45 1.19 -18.04
CA LEU A 71 -12.04 2.01 -19.10
C LEU A 71 -13.16 2.91 -18.57
N ALA A 72 -13.99 2.43 -17.65
CA ALA A 72 -15.02 3.22 -16.98
C ALA A 72 -14.42 4.41 -16.21
N ILE A 73 -13.27 4.20 -15.55
CA ILE A 73 -12.50 5.29 -14.93
C ILE A 73 -12.09 6.30 -15.98
N TYR A 74 -11.52 5.86 -17.10
CA TYR A 74 -11.07 6.75 -18.17
C TYR A 74 -12.21 7.59 -18.76
N PHE A 75 -13.35 6.97 -19.07
CA PHE A 75 -14.51 7.67 -19.58
C PHE A 75 -15.11 8.65 -18.56
N THR A 76 -15.12 8.28 -17.29
CA THR A 76 -15.56 9.17 -16.22
C THR A 76 -14.67 10.42 -16.14
N LEU A 77 -13.35 10.24 -16.18
CA LEU A 77 -12.39 11.35 -16.17
C LEU A 77 -12.57 12.27 -17.40
N LYS A 78 -12.77 11.70 -18.59
CA LYS A 78 -13.01 12.47 -19.81
C LYS A 78 -14.27 13.30 -19.73
N SER A 79 -15.38 12.70 -19.30
CA SER A 79 -16.67 13.39 -19.21
C SER A 79 -16.67 14.52 -18.19
N PHE A 80 -15.94 14.35 -17.08
CA PHE A 80 -15.79 15.39 -16.07
C PHE A 80 -14.56 16.28 -16.24
N LEU A 81 -13.87 16.25 -17.39
CA LEU A 81 -12.60 16.97 -17.60
C LEU A 81 -12.67 18.45 -17.16
N HIS A 82 -13.74 19.15 -17.56
CA HIS A 82 -13.95 20.56 -17.23
C HIS A 82 -14.07 20.84 -15.72
N LEU A 83 -14.42 19.85 -14.91
CA LEU A 83 -14.52 19.96 -13.45
C LEU A 83 -13.25 19.53 -12.73
N ILE A 84 -12.42 18.69 -13.35
CA ILE A 84 -11.29 18.01 -12.70
C ILE A 84 -9.90 18.51 -13.13
N ILE A 85 -9.81 19.36 -14.15
CA ILE A 85 -8.54 19.93 -14.62
C ILE A 85 -7.77 20.64 -13.49
N ASN A 86 -6.44 20.50 -13.47
CA ASN A 86 -5.55 21.08 -12.45
C ASN A 86 -5.88 20.68 -11.01
N LYS A 87 -6.46 19.49 -10.78
CA LYS A 87 -6.90 19.04 -9.45
C LYS A 87 -6.37 17.66 -9.09
N HIS A 88 -6.29 17.43 -7.79
CA HIS A 88 -6.16 16.10 -7.22
C HIS A 88 -7.54 15.42 -7.16
N VAL A 89 -7.71 14.38 -7.96
CA VAL A 89 -8.92 13.55 -8.06
C VAL A 89 -8.69 12.22 -7.37
N LYS A 90 -9.60 11.86 -6.46
CA LYS A 90 -9.68 10.53 -5.87
C LYS A 90 -10.77 9.72 -6.55
N VAL A 91 -10.40 8.59 -7.13
CA VAL A 91 -11.30 7.62 -7.75
C VAL A 91 -11.66 6.54 -6.74
N LEU A 92 -12.95 6.25 -6.62
CA LEU A 92 -13.50 5.17 -5.84
C LEU A 92 -14.08 4.12 -6.79
N THR A 93 -13.61 2.89 -6.68
CA THR A 93 -14.07 1.72 -7.46
C THR A 93 -14.10 0.51 -6.54
N ASP A 94 -14.96 -0.46 -6.81
CA ASP A 94 -14.98 -1.75 -6.10
C ASP A 94 -14.03 -2.79 -6.71
N ASN A 95 -13.40 -2.48 -7.85
CA ASN A 95 -12.47 -3.37 -8.50
C ASN A 95 -11.03 -3.19 -8.00
N THR A 96 -10.57 -4.13 -7.18
CA THR A 96 -9.18 -4.12 -6.65
C THR A 96 -8.11 -4.18 -7.74
N THR A 97 -8.38 -4.76 -8.91
CA THR A 97 -7.45 -4.77 -10.05
C THR A 97 -7.33 -3.36 -10.62
N ALA A 98 -8.45 -2.66 -10.85
CA ALA A 98 -8.42 -1.28 -11.31
C ALA A 98 -7.66 -0.38 -10.32
N VAL A 99 -7.90 -0.52 -9.02
CA VAL A 99 -7.13 0.19 -7.98
C VAL A 99 -5.64 -0.06 -8.12
N ALA A 100 -5.22 -1.32 -8.30
CA ALA A 100 -3.82 -1.68 -8.42
C ALA A 100 -3.18 -1.08 -9.69
N TYR A 101 -3.87 -1.13 -10.84
CA TYR A 101 -3.36 -0.59 -12.09
C TYR A 101 -3.25 0.93 -12.05
N ILE A 102 -4.26 1.64 -11.54
CA ILE A 102 -4.22 3.10 -11.44
C ILE A 102 -3.15 3.53 -10.44
N SER A 103 -3.16 2.97 -9.22
CA SER A 103 -2.25 3.38 -8.15
C SER A 103 -0.78 3.12 -8.47
N ASN A 104 -0.48 2.10 -9.28
CA ASN A 104 0.88 1.76 -9.70
C ASN A 104 1.26 2.29 -11.09
N MET A 105 0.42 3.13 -11.70
CA MET A 105 0.65 3.67 -13.05
C MET A 105 0.82 2.60 -14.14
N GLY A 106 0.13 1.47 -13.98
CA GLY A 106 0.19 0.32 -14.87
C GLY A 106 0.37 -1.00 -14.13
N GLY A 107 0.66 -2.04 -14.91
CA GLY A 107 0.86 -3.40 -14.41
C GLY A 107 1.47 -4.32 -15.46
N THR A 108 1.94 -5.48 -15.02
CA THR A 108 2.65 -6.44 -15.89
C THR A 108 1.80 -7.63 -16.34
N LYS A 109 0.60 -7.78 -15.79
CA LYS A 109 -0.21 -9.00 -15.95
C LYS A 109 -1.08 -9.00 -17.20
N SER A 110 -1.54 -7.84 -17.65
CA SER A 110 -2.37 -7.68 -18.84
C SER A 110 -1.88 -6.48 -19.63
N ILE A 111 -1.53 -6.72 -20.89
CA ILE A 111 -1.06 -5.69 -21.82
C ILE A 111 -2.18 -4.68 -22.08
N ASP A 112 -3.42 -5.14 -22.25
CA ASP A 112 -4.58 -4.27 -22.50
C ASP A 112 -4.84 -3.34 -21.31
N CYS A 113 -4.87 -3.89 -20.09
CA CYS A 113 -5.05 -3.10 -18.86
C CYS A 113 -3.90 -2.09 -18.68
N ASN A 114 -2.66 -2.49 -18.99
CA ASN A 114 -1.51 -1.60 -18.90
C ASN A 114 -1.59 -0.47 -19.95
N THR A 115 -2.07 -0.78 -21.16
CA THR A 115 -2.23 0.17 -22.25
C THR A 115 -3.24 1.26 -21.89
N ILE A 116 -4.43 0.89 -21.39
CA ILE A 116 -5.43 1.87 -20.94
C ILE A 116 -4.96 2.65 -19.72
N SER A 117 -4.25 2.01 -18.78
CA SER A 117 -3.67 2.70 -17.61
C SER A 117 -2.67 3.77 -18.03
N ARG A 118 -1.80 3.46 -19.01
CA ARG A 118 -0.88 4.45 -19.59
C ARG A 118 -1.65 5.61 -20.23
N GLN A 119 -2.70 5.33 -20.99
CA GLN A 119 -3.53 6.39 -21.58
C GLN A 119 -4.15 7.31 -20.53
N ILE A 120 -4.65 6.75 -19.42
CA ILE A 120 -5.19 7.53 -18.29
C ILE A 120 -4.11 8.45 -17.72
N TRP A 121 -2.91 7.93 -17.45
CA TRP A 121 -1.84 8.73 -16.85
C TRP A 121 -1.27 9.80 -17.79
N LEU A 122 -1.19 9.52 -19.10
CA LEU A 122 -0.85 10.54 -20.10
C LEU A 122 -1.93 11.62 -20.17
N PHE A 123 -3.21 11.23 -20.21
CA PHE A 123 -4.33 12.17 -20.15
C PHE A 123 -4.29 13.04 -18.88
N CYS A 124 -4.02 12.42 -17.73
CA CYS A 124 -3.89 13.14 -16.46
C CYS A 124 -2.71 14.12 -16.50
N LYS A 125 -1.56 13.71 -17.02
CA LYS A 125 -0.39 14.58 -17.17
C LYS A 125 -0.69 15.78 -18.06
N ASP A 126 -1.32 15.56 -19.22
CA ASP A 126 -1.62 16.62 -20.19
C ASP A 126 -2.63 17.66 -19.65
N ASN A 127 -3.39 17.31 -18.61
CA ASN A 127 -4.41 18.16 -17.99
C ASN A 127 -4.08 18.56 -16.54
N ASP A 128 -2.84 18.32 -16.10
CA ASP A 128 -2.35 18.58 -14.72
C ASP A 128 -3.27 17.98 -13.63
N ILE A 129 -3.74 16.76 -13.87
CA ILE A 129 -4.58 16.01 -12.95
C ILE A 129 -3.70 15.05 -12.16
N TRP A 130 -3.76 15.13 -10.83
CA TRP A 130 -3.17 14.09 -9.98
C TRP A 130 -4.24 13.08 -9.58
N LEU A 131 -4.00 11.80 -9.85
CA LEU A 131 -4.97 10.74 -9.62
C LEU A 131 -4.58 9.88 -8.41
N THR A 132 -5.53 9.64 -7.50
CA THR A 132 -5.45 8.58 -6.51
C THR A 132 -6.63 7.63 -6.66
N CYS A 133 -6.45 6.36 -6.33
CA CYS A 133 -7.51 5.37 -6.45
C CYS A 133 -7.66 4.61 -5.14
N THR A 134 -8.90 4.31 -4.72
CA THR A 134 -9.18 3.59 -3.48
C THR A 134 -10.35 2.66 -3.68
N HIS A 135 -10.24 1.47 -3.09
CA HIS A 135 -11.32 0.49 -3.11
C HIS A 135 -12.50 0.93 -2.22
N ILE A 136 -13.73 0.76 -2.70
CA ILE A 136 -14.97 0.88 -1.92
C ILE A 136 -15.79 -0.41 -2.03
N ALA A 137 -16.65 -0.69 -1.04
CA ALA A 137 -17.55 -1.84 -1.16
C ALA A 137 -18.60 -1.56 -2.24
N GLY A 138 -18.90 -2.54 -3.10
CA GLY A 138 -19.88 -2.36 -4.19
C GLY A 138 -21.26 -1.88 -3.73
N LYS A 139 -21.71 -2.30 -2.53
CA LYS A 139 -22.97 -1.81 -1.90
C LYS A 139 -22.98 -0.30 -1.62
N GLU A 140 -21.80 0.33 -1.52
CA GLU A 140 -21.61 1.77 -1.27
C GLU A 140 -21.23 2.51 -2.56
N ASN A 141 -21.14 1.80 -3.70
CA ASN A 141 -20.83 2.38 -5.00
C ASN A 141 -22.11 2.86 -5.69
N LEU A 142 -22.36 4.17 -5.68
CA LEU A 142 -23.55 4.74 -6.29
C LEU A 142 -23.52 4.61 -7.83
N ALA A 143 -22.32 4.42 -8.42
CA ALA A 143 -22.15 4.30 -9.86
C ALA A 143 -22.67 2.97 -10.44
N ASP A 144 -22.92 1.95 -9.61
CA ASP A 144 -23.47 0.63 -10.03
C ASP A 144 -24.81 0.76 -10.75
N LYS A 145 -25.65 1.73 -10.32
CA LYS A 145 -26.93 1.99 -10.98
C LYS A 145 -26.73 2.46 -12.43
N LYS A 146 -25.74 3.31 -12.68
CA LYS A 146 -25.50 3.89 -14.03
C LYS A 146 -24.79 2.95 -14.98
N SER A 147 -24.06 1.96 -14.46
CA SER A 147 -23.50 0.92 -15.30
C SER A 147 -24.57 -0.07 -15.81
N ARG A 148 -25.80 -0.05 -15.25
CA ARG A 148 -26.87 -1.04 -15.52
C ARG A 148 -28.19 -0.47 -16.02
N GLU A 149 -28.56 0.75 -15.62
CA GLU A 149 -29.79 1.42 -16.03
C GLU A 149 -29.51 2.51 -17.07
N PHE A 150 -30.18 2.42 -18.22
CA PHE A 150 -30.04 3.35 -19.34
C PHE A 150 -31.37 4.05 -19.61
N ASP A 151 -31.32 5.35 -19.91
CA ASP A 151 -32.47 6.10 -20.41
C ASP A 151 -32.32 6.32 -21.92
N ASP A 152 -32.92 5.42 -22.70
CA ASP A 152 -32.85 5.41 -24.16
C ASP A 152 -33.44 6.68 -24.81
N LYS A 153 -34.16 7.52 -24.05
CA LYS A 153 -34.74 8.78 -24.56
C LYS A 153 -33.69 9.88 -24.80
N LEU A 154 -32.47 9.72 -24.30
CA LEU A 154 -31.38 10.69 -24.43
C LEU A 154 -30.35 10.31 -25.50
N GLU A 155 -30.44 9.11 -26.09
CA GLU A 155 -29.50 8.63 -27.10
C GLU A 155 -29.97 8.99 -28.53
N TRP A 156 -29.64 10.19 -28.98
CA TRP A 156 -29.72 10.55 -30.40
C TRP A 156 -28.30 10.68 -30.98
N LYS A 157 -28.04 9.96 -32.07
CA LYS A 157 -26.81 10.09 -32.84
C LYS A 157 -27.18 10.39 -34.28
N LEU A 158 -26.61 11.45 -34.85
CA LEU A 158 -26.73 11.68 -36.29
C LEU A 158 -26.04 10.51 -37.02
N LYS A 159 -26.68 9.93 -38.05
CA LYS A 159 -26.03 8.91 -38.89
C LYS A 159 -24.69 9.46 -39.37
N VAL A 160 -23.59 8.79 -39.02
CA VAL A 160 -22.22 9.26 -39.31
C VAL A 160 -22.04 9.55 -40.80
N CYS A 161 -22.63 8.75 -41.68
CA CYS A 161 -22.61 8.98 -43.12
C CYS A 161 -23.34 10.27 -43.56
N LEU A 162 -24.42 10.67 -42.87
CA LEU A 162 -25.12 11.93 -43.13
C LEU A 162 -24.38 13.14 -42.55
N PHE A 163 -23.72 12.97 -41.40
CA PHE A 163 -22.92 14.02 -40.77
C PHE A 163 -21.70 14.39 -41.63
N VAL A 164 -20.97 13.37 -42.14
CA VAL A 164 -19.78 13.57 -42.98
C VAL A 164 -20.13 14.19 -44.34
N SER A 165 -21.26 13.80 -44.94
CA SER A 165 -21.69 14.36 -46.24
C SER A 165 -22.24 15.79 -46.12
N SER A 166 -22.79 16.19 -44.96
CA SER A 166 -23.31 17.54 -44.74
C SER A 166 -22.21 18.59 -44.49
N PHE A 167 -21.03 18.17 -44.00
CA PHE A 167 -19.91 19.07 -43.68
C PHE A 167 -18.89 19.26 -44.81
N GLN A 168 -19.02 18.54 -45.94
CA GLN A 168 -18.19 18.78 -47.13
C GLN A 168 -18.60 20.02 -47.94
N PHE A 169 -19.71 20.68 -47.59
CA PHE A 169 -20.26 21.84 -48.34
C PHE A 169 -20.28 23.16 -47.56
N ILE A 170 -19.68 23.23 -46.37
CA ILE A 170 -19.64 24.48 -45.59
C ILE A 170 -18.27 25.14 -45.79
N GLU A 171 -18.18 26.06 -46.75
CA GLU A 171 -17.07 27.02 -46.79
C GLU A 171 -17.10 27.91 -45.53
N PRO A 172 -15.92 28.33 -45.01
CA PRO A 172 -15.85 29.08 -43.78
C PRO A 172 -16.37 30.51 -43.99
N VAL A 173 -17.58 30.78 -43.50
CA VAL A 173 -18.08 32.15 -43.37
C VAL A 173 -17.32 32.84 -42.23
N HIS A 174 -16.52 33.84 -42.59
CA HIS A 174 -15.96 34.80 -41.63
C HIS A 174 -17.09 35.44 -40.82
N PHE A 175 -17.12 35.21 -39.51
CA PHE A 175 -17.97 35.99 -38.60
C PHE A 175 -17.14 37.01 -37.82
N GLN A 176 -17.29 38.26 -38.20
CA GLN A 176 -16.92 39.43 -37.41
C GLN A 176 -17.84 39.59 -36.21
N ASN A 177 -17.26 40.02 -35.08
CA ASN A 177 -17.95 40.44 -33.86
C ASN A 177 -19.09 41.42 -34.11
N GLN A 178 -20.28 41.16 -33.53
CA GLN A 178 -21.17 42.23 -33.05
C GLN A 178 -21.86 41.85 -31.73
N ARG A 179 -21.84 42.82 -30.81
CA ARG A 179 -22.48 42.83 -29.49
C ARG A 179 -24.01 42.86 -29.64
N GLY A 180 -24.71 42.04 -28.85
CA GLY A 180 -26.18 42.09 -28.72
C GLY A 180 -26.64 41.84 -27.28
N ARG A 181 -27.14 42.89 -26.63
CA ARG A 181 -27.83 42.92 -25.33
C ARG A 181 -29.28 42.43 -25.47
N CYS A 182 -29.79 41.67 -24.49
CA CYS A 182 -31.09 41.92 -23.81
C CYS A 182 -31.35 40.89 -22.68
N LYS A 183 -31.46 41.36 -21.42
CA LYS A 183 -32.69 41.59 -20.60
C LYS A 183 -33.14 40.32 -19.85
N ARG A 184 -32.78 40.20 -18.57
CA ARG A 184 -33.57 40.56 -17.37
C ARG A 184 -34.89 39.77 -17.24
N SER A 185 -34.92 38.85 -16.27
CA SER A 185 -35.89 38.95 -15.18
C SER A 185 -35.27 38.45 -13.87
N SER A 186 -35.37 39.33 -12.90
CA SER A 186 -35.03 39.21 -11.50
C SER A 186 -36.11 38.40 -10.77
N ASN A 187 -35.70 37.51 -9.88
CA ASN A 187 -36.36 37.34 -8.59
C ASN A 187 -35.30 36.98 -7.56
N SER A 188 -34.87 38.03 -6.86
CA SER A 188 -34.19 38.01 -5.59
C SER A 188 -35.15 37.61 -4.47
N SER A 189 -34.71 36.75 -3.57
CA SER A 189 -34.92 36.99 -2.14
C SER A 189 -33.57 36.86 -1.42
N ILE A 190 -33.33 37.85 -0.57
CA ILE A 190 -32.07 38.27 0.05
C ILE A 190 -32.38 38.37 1.55
N LEU A 191 -31.43 37.94 2.39
CA LEU A 191 -31.24 38.22 3.83
C LEU A 191 -32.23 37.52 4.82
N ALA A 192 -31.86 37.19 6.06
CA ALA A 192 -30.76 37.69 6.91
C ALA A 192 -30.35 36.67 8.01
N ASP A 193 -29.08 36.78 8.44
CA ASP A 193 -28.55 36.90 9.82
C ASP A 193 -29.25 36.19 11.02
N THR A 194 -28.59 35.70 12.09
CA THR A 194 -27.41 36.22 12.81
C THR A 194 -26.92 35.20 13.87
N ASN A 195 -25.61 35.20 14.17
CA ASN A 195 -24.90 35.07 15.47
C ASN A 195 -25.50 34.32 16.69
N LEU A 196 -24.71 33.46 17.36
CA LEU A 196 -24.15 33.68 18.72
C LEU A 196 -23.23 32.52 19.20
N VAL A 197 -22.29 32.84 20.10
CA VAL A 197 -21.13 32.05 20.59
C VAL A 197 -21.33 31.55 22.05
N SER A 198 -20.67 30.45 22.45
CA SER A 198 -19.78 30.24 23.65
C SER A 198 -19.86 28.76 24.13
N GLU A 199 -18.79 27.97 24.17
CA GLU A 199 -17.62 27.90 25.09
C GLU A 199 -17.81 27.07 26.38
N THR A 200 -16.84 26.17 26.61
CA THR A 200 -16.42 25.50 27.87
C THR A 200 -17.26 24.34 28.46
N ASN A 201 -16.64 23.17 28.68
CA ASN A 201 -15.91 22.90 29.92
C ASN A 201 -15.21 21.54 29.92
N ALA A 202 -14.05 21.51 30.58
CA ALA A 202 -13.20 20.37 30.79
C ALA A 202 -13.43 19.74 32.18
N VAL A 203 -12.98 18.48 32.30
CA VAL A 203 -12.59 17.75 33.54
C VAL A 203 -13.70 17.44 34.55
N VAL A 204 -13.91 16.16 34.89
CA VAL A 204 -13.81 15.64 36.27
C VAL A 204 -13.52 14.13 36.26
N ASN A 205 -12.46 13.83 37.00
CA ASN A 205 -11.91 12.58 37.49
C ASN A 205 -12.91 11.79 38.37
N ARG A 206 -12.91 10.45 38.35
CA ARG A 206 -13.20 9.64 39.55
C ARG A 206 -12.76 8.19 39.37
N GLN A 207 -11.62 7.89 40.00
CA GLN A 207 -11.28 6.56 40.52
C GLN A 207 -12.34 6.09 41.53
N SER A 208 -12.48 4.77 41.63
CA SER A 208 -12.83 4.12 42.90
C SER A 208 -11.98 2.87 43.07
N ASN A 209 -11.09 2.92 44.05
CA ASN A 209 -10.42 1.78 44.68
C ASN A 209 -11.45 0.92 45.44
N ARG A 210 -11.24 -0.40 45.44
CA ARG A 210 -11.44 -1.19 46.66
C ARG A 210 -10.53 -2.43 46.68
N SER A 211 -9.69 -2.46 47.70
CA SER A 211 -8.91 -3.59 48.23
C SER A 211 -9.83 -4.71 48.75
N SER A 212 -9.40 -5.96 48.86
CA SER A 212 -8.69 -6.56 50.02
C SER A 212 -8.16 -7.95 49.62
N LYS A 213 -6.86 -8.23 49.75
CA LYS A 213 -6.17 -9.09 50.75
C LYS A 213 -6.69 -10.53 50.89
N GLU A 214 -5.82 -11.51 50.60
CA GLU A 214 -5.32 -12.50 51.58
C GLU A 214 -4.12 -13.30 51.03
N GLN A 215 -3.18 -13.60 51.92
CA GLN A 215 -1.95 -14.40 51.73
C GLN A 215 -2.28 -15.89 51.76
N GLU A 216 -1.47 -16.71 51.09
CA GLU A 216 -0.96 -17.95 51.69
C GLU A 216 0.30 -18.44 50.95
N ASP A 217 1.36 -18.64 51.73
CA ASP A 217 2.60 -19.28 51.34
C ASP A 217 2.40 -20.79 51.19
N PHE A 218 2.96 -21.39 50.14
CA PHE A 218 3.29 -22.81 50.15
C PHE A 218 4.56 -23.05 49.33
N GLU A 219 5.66 -23.32 50.03
CA GLU A 219 6.86 -23.92 49.45
C GLU A 219 6.52 -25.29 48.88
N SER A 220 6.88 -25.53 47.61
CA SER A 220 7.02 -26.89 47.11
C SER A 220 8.20 -26.98 46.15
N SER A 221 9.28 -27.54 46.68
CA SER A 221 10.39 -28.11 45.94
C SER A 221 9.90 -29.01 44.81
N SER A 222 10.10 -28.58 43.57
CA SER A 222 10.09 -29.48 42.41
C SER A 222 11.21 -29.09 41.45
N ARG A 223 12.31 -29.86 41.52
CA ARG A 223 13.38 -29.87 40.51
C ARG A 223 12.74 -30.12 39.14
N SER A 224 12.65 -29.09 38.31
CA SER A 224 12.09 -29.16 36.97
C SER A 224 13.15 -29.60 35.97
N THR A 225 13.22 -30.92 35.76
CA THR A 225 14.01 -31.58 34.71
C THR A 225 13.36 -31.32 33.34
N ILE A 226 13.44 -30.10 32.81
CA ILE A 226 12.86 -29.75 31.49
C ILE A 226 13.85 -30.03 30.34
N CYS A 227 15.16 -30.07 30.62
CA CYS A 227 16.17 -30.14 29.56
C CYS A 227 16.47 -31.57 29.05
N SER A 228 16.02 -32.63 29.75
CA SER A 228 16.36 -34.02 29.41
C SER A 228 15.45 -34.68 28.36
N SER A 229 14.39 -34.01 27.90
CA SER A 229 13.46 -34.51 26.89
C SER A 229 13.69 -33.96 25.47
N PHE A 230 14.86 -33.39 25.20
CA PHE A 230 15.31 -33.05 23.84
C PHE A 230 16.09 -34.21 23.21
N THR A 231 15.44 -35.37 23.04
CA THR A 231 15.94 -36.44 22.17
C THR A 231 15.65 -36.11 20.70
N GLN A 232 16.47 -36.71 19.83
CA GLN A 232 16.78 -36.42 18.43
C GLN A 232 15.64 -36.29 17.39
N GLU A 233 14.36 -36.21 17.76
CA GLU A 233 13.25 -36.25 16.78
C GLU A 233 12.58 -34.90 16.44
N ASN A 234 12.90 -33.80 17.11
CA ASN A 234 12.21 -32.51 16.91
C ASN A 234 13.02 -31.44 16.16
N GLU A 235 13.86 -31.83 15.21
CA GLU A 235 14.59 -30.87 14.35
C GLU A 235 13.64 -30.01 13.48
N THR A 236 12.39 -30.43 13.26
CA THR A 236 11.50 -29.88 12.22
C THR A 236 10.63 -28.68 12.61
N ASN A 237 10.54 -28.22 13.87
CA ASN A 237 9.60 -27.12 14.15
C ASN A 237 9.95 -26.20 15.32
N CYS A 238 11.04 -25.44 15.29
CA CYS A 238 11.35 -24.48 16.37
C CYS A 238 10.29 -23.38 16.60
N MET A 239 9.45 -23.10 15.60
CA MET A 239 8.27 -22.23 15.77
C MET A 239 7.15 -22.91 16.59
N SER A 240 7.20 -24.25 16.75
CA SER A 240 6.34 -24.96 17.70
C SER A 240 6.69 -24.62 19.14
N SER A 241 7.96 -24.32 19.46
CA SER A 241 8.35 -23.89 20.82
C SER A 241 7.73 -22.54 21.19
N VAL A 242 7.71 -21.59 20.25
CA VAL A 242 6.98 -20.31 20.42
C VAL A 242 5.49 -20.56 20.59
N ARG A 243 4.92 -21.45 19.75
CA ARG A 243 3.51 -21.86 19.82
C ARG A 243 3.17 -22.53 21.16
N SER A 244 4.04 -23.38 21.68
CA SER A 244 3.89 -24.04 22.98
C SER A 244 3.98 -23.03 24.11
N SER A 245 4.91 -22.08 24.04
CA SER A 245 4.99 -20.98 25.03
C SER A 245 3.70 -20.16 25.10
N PHE A 246 3.04 -19.89 23.97
CA PHE A 246 1.72 -19.23 23.99
C PHE A 246 0.63 -20.11 24.61
N ARG A 247 0.64 -21.42 24.35
CA ARG A 247 -0.31 -22.35 24.97
C ARG A 247 -0.11 -22.49 26.47
N GLU A 248 1.14 -22.53 26.92
CA GLU A 248 1.50 -22.57 28.35
C GLU A 248 1.08 -21.30 29.09
N ARG A 249 1.00 -20.16 28.39
CA ARG A 249 0.43 -18.90 28.91
C ARG A 249 -1.11 -18.88 28.92
N GLY A 250 -1.76 -20.00 28.57
CA GLY A 250 -3.22 -20.15 28.62
C GLY A 250 -3.99 -19.66 27.40
N PHE A 251 -3.32 -19.31 26.30
CA PHE A 251 -4.03 -18.87 25.09
C PHE A 251 -4.70 -20.04 24.34
N SER A 252 -5.90 -19.82 23.81
CA SER A 252 -6.62 -20.82 23.01
C SER A 252 -5.87 -21.19 21.72
N LYS A 253 -6.26 -22.30 21.07
CA LYS A 253 -5.63 -22.76 19.82
C LYS A 253 -5.81 -21.71 18.71
N GLU A 254 -6.99 -21.11 18.62
CA GLU A 254 -7.38 -20.09 17.65
C GLU A 254 -6.60 -18.79 17.91
N THR A 255 -6.54 -18.34 19.16
CA THR A 255 -5.76 -17.16 19.56
C THR A 255 -4.28 -17.36 19.26
N THR A 256 -3.73 -18.55 19.58
CA THR A 256 -2.35 -18.90 19.26
C THR A 256 -2.11 -18.92 17.74
N HIS A 257 -3.07 -19.40 16.95
CA HIS A 257 -2.95 -19.38 15.49
C HIS A 257 -2.88 -17.95 14.94
N ILE A 258 -3.72 -17.04 15.46
CA ILE A 258 -3.70 -15.61 15.10
C ILE A 258 -2.39 -14.95 15.56
N LEU A 259 -1.94 -15.20 16.80
CA LEU A 259 -0.65 -14.68 17.29
C LEU A 259 0.51 -15.16 16.41
N MET A 260 0.47 -16.43 15.99
CA MET A 260 1.46 -17.00 15.09
C MET A 260 1.34 -16.46 13.65
N SER A 261 0.20 -15.89 13.24
CA SER A 261 0.05 -15.27 11.91
C SER A 261 0.64 -13.86 11.83
N SER A 262 0.94 -13.23 12.98
CA SER A 262 1.60 -11.91 13.05
C SER A 262 2.95 -11.85 12.33
N TRP A 263 3.63 -12.98 12.15
CA TRP A 263 4.85 -13.09 11.35
C TRP A 263 4.57 -13.63 9.94
N LYS A 264 5.08 -12.92 8.93
CA LYS A 264 5.13 -13.41 7.53
C LYS A 264 5.95 -14.70 7.44
N SER A 265 5.64 -15.55 6.46
CA SER A 265 6.31 -16.85 6.24
C SER A 265 7.82 -16.72 6.06
N SER A 266 8.31 -15.64 5.44
CA SER A 266 9.74 -15.35 5.31
C SER A 266 10.42 -15.07 6.65
N THR A 267 9.80 -14.29 7.53
CA THR A 267 10.33 -13.98 8.87
C THR A 267 10.40 -15.23 9.73
N LYS A 268 9.37 -16.10 9.69
CA LYS A 268 9.37 -17.39 10.40
C LYS A 268 10.57 -18.24 10.02
N LYS A 269 10.85 -18.36 8.71
CA LYS A 269 12.01 -19.10 8.19
C LYS A 269 13.34 -18.51 8.68
N GLN A 270 13.47 -17.18 8.67
CA GLN A 270 14.70 -16.52 9.15
C GLN A 270 14.91 -16.72 10.66
N TYR A 271 13.85 -16.57 11.47
CA TYR A 271 13.94 -16.75 12.93
C TYR A 271 14.27 -18.19 13.31
N GLN A 272 13.68 -19.16 12.62
CA GLN A 272 13.94 -20.59 12.84
C GLN A 272 15.44 -20.93 12.77
N VAL A 273 16.20 -20.32 11.86
CA VAL A 273 17.64 -20.54 11.75
C VAL A 273 18.36 -20.16 13.04
N TYR A 274 18.05 -19.00 13.62
CA TYR A 274 18.73 -18.51 14.82
C TYR A 274 18.24 -19.17 16.11
N ILE A 275 16.95 -19.54 16.17
CA ILE A 275 16.41 -20.33 17.29
C ILE A 275 17.07 -21.71 17.33
N ARG A 276 17.28 -22.37 16.18
CA ARG A 276 18.04 -23.64 16.12
C ARG A 276 19.47 -23.47 16.63
N LYS A 277 20.15 -22.40 16.21
CA LYS A 277 21.52 -22.09 16.68
C LYS A 277 21.55 -21.86 18.19
N TRP A 278 20.54 -21.19 18.75
CA TRP A 278 20.40 -20.98 20.18
C TRP A 278 20.27 -22.29 20.96
N PHE A 279 19.33 -23.16 20.58
CA PHE A 279 19.15 -24.45 21.25
C PHE A 279 20.41 -25.32 21.16
N LYS A 280 21.07 -25.34 19.99
CA LYS A 280 22.35 -26.05 19.83
C LYS A 280 23.44 -25.49 20.76
N TYR A 281 23.51 -24.17 20.91
CA TYR A 281 24.45 -23.52 21.82
C TYR A 281 24.17 -23.89 23.28
N CYS A 282 22.91 -23.82 23.71
CA CYS A 282 22.49 -24.16 25.06
C CYS A 282 22.76 -25.63 25.39
N ASN A 283 22.44 -26.57 24.49
CA ASN A 283 22.78 -27.99 24.67
C ASN A 283 24.29 -28.21 24.80
N LYS A 284 25.09 -27.56 23.95
CA LYS A 284 26.56 -27.67 24.02
C LYS A 284 27.13 -27.16 25.36
N LYS A 285 26.52 -26.10 25.91
CA LYS A 285 26.94 -25.47 27.16
C LYS A 285 26.23 -26.03 28.40
N GLN A 286 25.30 -26.97 28.22
CA GLN A 286 24.44 -27.52 29.29
C GLN A 286 23.68 -26.44 30.05
N ILE A 287 23.15 -25.44 29.32
CA ILE A 287 22.39 -24.32 29.87
C ILE A 287 20.91 -24.51 29.58
N ASN A 288 20.05 -24.18 30.56
CA ASN A 288 18.61 -24.15 30.34
C ASN A 288 18.26 -23.04 29.33
N CYS A 289 17.60 -23.43 28.24
CA CYS A 289 17.29 -22.53 27.12
C CYS A 289 16.28 -21.43 27.44
N PHE A 290 15.56 -21.55 28.56
CA PHE A 290 14.50 -20.65 29.01
C PHE A 290 14.84 -19.87 30.28
N GLN A 291 15.83 -20.35 31.04
CA GLN A 291 16.36 -19.65 32.21
C GLN A 291 17.73 -19.07 31.85
N ILE A 292 17.72 -17.81 31.41
CA ILE A 292 18.86 -17.17 30.77
C ILE A 292 19.37 -15.98 31.59
N SER A 293 20.68 -15.77 31.56
CA SER A 293 21.29 -14.52 32.03
C SER A 293 21.63 -13.62 30.85
N VAL A 294 21.81 -12.32 31.12
CA VAL A 294 22.35 -11.40 30.12
C VAL A 294 23.71 -11.88 29.58
N GLY A 295 24.58 -12.40 30.45
CA GLY A 295 25.89 -12.91 30.06
C GLY A 295 25.79 -14.02 29.02
N THR A 296 24.92 -15.00 29.25
CA THR A 296 24.71 -16.12 28.33
C THR A 296 24.25 -15.67 26.95
N VAL A 297 23.32 -14.70 26.88
CA VAL A 297 22.84 -14.17 25.60
C VAL A 297 23.94 -13.42 24.85
N LEU A 298 24.73 -12.62 25.57
CA LEU A 298 25.84 -11.88 24.96
C LEU A 298 26.96 -12.81 24.49
N GLU A 299 27.28 -13.86 25.24
CA GLU A 299 28.23 -14.89 24.82
C GLU A 299 27.75 -15.63 23.58
N PHE A 300 26.45 -15.98 23.50
CA PHE A 300 25.88 -16.55 22.29
C PHE A 300 26.02 -15.59 21.09
N PHE A 301 25.67 -14.31 21.23
CA PHE A 301 25.89 -13.35 20.14
C PHE A 301 27.38 -13.17 19.81
N THR A 302 28.26 -13.31 20.77
CA THR A 302 29.71 -13.27 20.56
C THR A 302 30.19 -14.47 19.74
N THR A 303 29.69 -15.68 20.03
CA THR A 303 29.99 -16.86 19.19
C THR A 303 29.48 -16.70 17.77
N LEU A 304 28.25 -16.19 17.59
CA LEU A 304 27.72 -15.87 16.27
C LEU A 304 28.53 -14.81 15.51
N PHE A 305 29.06 -13.81 16.22
CA PHE A 305 29.88 -12.75 15.63
C PHE A 305 31.26 -13.25 15.22
N LYS A 306 31.98 -13.94 16.12
CA LYS A 306 33.36 -14.38 15.91
C LYS A 306 33.45 -15.64 15.06
N GLU A 307 32.73 -16.69 15.42
CA GLU A 307 32.80 -17.99 14.74
C GLU A 307 31.91 -18.00 13.49
N GLY A 308 30.72 -17.38 13.58
CA GLY A 308 29.79 -17.30 12.46
C GLY A 308 30.09 -16.20 11.45
N ASN A 309 31.08 -15.34 11.73
CA ASN A 309 31.44 -14.17 10.94
C ASN A 309 30.23 -13.28 10.57
N LEU A 310 29.22 -13.20 11.44
CA LEU A 310 27.96 -12.52 11.15
C LEU A 310 28.05 -11.00 11.41
N GLY A 311 27.45 -10.20 10.53
CA GLY A 311 27.33 -8.75 10.72
C GLY A 311 26.11 -8.32 11.54
N TYR A 312 25.97 -7.02 11.75
CA TYR A 312 24.90 -6.40 12.54
C TYR A 312 23.50 -6.90 12.15
N SER A 313 23.15 -6.88 10.87
CA SER A 313 21.80 -7.24 10.40
C SER A 313 21.42 -8.68 10.77
N SER A 314 22.36 -9.62 10.63
CA SER A 314 22.18 -11.03 10.98
C SER A 314 22.04 -11.24 12.49
N LEU A 315 22.86 -10.55 13.29
CA LEU A 315 22.76 -10.60 14.74
C LEU A 315 21.48 -9.92 15.26
N ASN A 316 20.99 -8.90 14.56
CA ASN A 316 19.73 -8.26 14.89
C ASN A 316 18.53 -9.19 14.61
N LEU A 317 18.61 -10.03 13.58
CA LEU A 317 17.65 -11.11 13.35
C LEU A 317 17.70 -12.15 14.48
N ALA A 318 18.90 -12.54 14.92
CA ALA A 318 19.06 -13.44 16.06
C ALA A 318 18.44 -12.86 17.35
N ARG A 319 18.67 -11.57 17.62
CA ARG A 319 18.05 -10.83 18.74
C ARG A 319 16.52 -10.84 18.68
N GLY A 320 15.95 -10.56 17.51
CA GLY A 320 14.50 -10.62 17.29
C GLY A 320 13.94 -12.02 17.50
N ALA A 321 14.66 -13.04 17.02
CA ALA A 321 14.27 -14.43 17.15
C ALA A 321 14.26 -14.89 18.62
N LEU A 322 15.29 -14.56 19.41
CA LEU A 322 15.31 -14.86 20.85
C LEU A 322 14.20 -14.13 21.61
N SER A 323 13.93 -12.87 21.26
CA SER A 323 12.81 -12.14 21.87
C SER A 323 11.45 -12.77 21.54
N SER A 324 11.32 -13.41 20.38
CA SER A 324 10.08 -14.08 19.96
C SER A 324 9.78 -15.39 20.70
N LEU A 325 10.80 -16.02 21.30
CA LEU A 325 10.65 -17.16 22.20
C LEU A 325 10.04 -16.77 23.56
N GLY A 326 9.77 -15.48 23.79
CA GLY A 326 9.25 -15.00 25.06
C GLY A 326 10.29 -15.00 26.18
N LEU A 327 11.59 -15.12 25.84
CA LEU A 327 12.68 -15.09 26.79
C LEU A 327 12.79 -13.71 27.44
N THR A 328 12.91 -13.70 28.76
CA THR A 328 13.07 -12.49 29.57
C THR A 328 14.33 -12.59 30.44
N ILE A 329 14.97 -11.45 30.67
CA ILE A 329 16.09 -11.27 31.61
C ILE A 329 15.61 -10.17 32.55
N ASP A 330 15.56 -10.46 33.85
CA ASP A 330 15.03 -9.53 34.87
C ASP A 330 13.63 -8.99 34.49
N SER A 331 12.75 -9.88 34.02
CA SER A 331 11.40 -9.56 33.51
C SER A 331 11.34 -8.68 32.25
N ILE A 332 12.48 -8.34 31.65
CA ILE A 332 12.58 -7.55 30.42
C ILE A 332 12.80 -8.50 29.24
N PRO A 333 12.04 -8.40 28.12
CA PRO A 333 12.30 -9.19 26.93
C PRO A 333 13.73 -9.02 26.43
N VAL A 334 14.38 -10.12 26.03
CA VAL A 334 15.80 -10.12 25.58
C VAL A 334 16.09 -9.03 24.56
N GLY A 335 15.19 -8.82 23.59
CA GLY A 335 15.36 -7.82 22.56
C GLY A 335 15.39 -6.38 23.08
N ARG A 336 14.79 -6.10 24.23
CA ARG A 336 14.68 -4.77 24.86
C ARG A 336 15.67 -4.55 26.00
N HIS A 337 16.43 -5.57 26.38
CA HIS A 337 17.38 -5.48 27.49
C HIS A 337 18.53 -4.50 27.18
N ALA A 338 18.85 -3.60 28.11
CA ALA A 338 19.77 -2.48 27.88
C ALA A 338 21.18 -2.94 27.43
N MET A 339 21.72 -3.99 28.06
CA MET A 339 23.02 -4.55 27.69
C MET A 339 23.02 -5.22 26.32
N VAL A 340 21.91 -5.83 25.90
CA VAL A 340 21.76 -6.40 24.56
C VAL A 340 21.76 -5.29 23.52
N ILE A 341 21.03 -4.20 23.77
CA ILE A 341 21.03 -3.02 22.89
C ILE A 341 22.43 -2.40 22.81
N ARG A 342 23.12 -2.24 23.95
CA ARG A 342 24.49 -1.70 23.99
C ARG A 342 25.47 -2.59 23.22
N TYR A 343 25.36 -3.92 23.36
CA TYR A 343 26.16 -4.87 22.61
C TYR A 343 25.92 -4.75 21.10
N MET A 344 24.65 -4.66 20.65
CA MET A 344 24.31 -4.49 19.24
C MET A 344 24.88 -3.19 18.66
N LYS A 345 24.89 -2.09 19.43
CA LYS A 345 25.58 -0.84 19.04
C LYS A 345 27.09 -1.05 18.88
N GLY A 346 27.71 -1.83 19.78
CA GLY A 346 29.12 -2.21 19.66
C GLY A 346 29.42 -2.98 18.37
N ILE A 347 28.59 -3.97 18.02
CA ILE A 347 28.70 -4.71 16.76
C ILE A 347 28.59 -3.80 15.54
N PHE A 348 27.64 -2.85 15.54
CA PHE A 348 27.48 -1.90 14.46
C PHE A 348 28.75 -1.05 14.25
N ASN A 349 29.36 -0.58 15.33
CA ASN A 349 30.58 0.23 15.26
C ASN A 349 31.81 -0.60 14.83
N LEU A 350 31.94 -1.84 15.32
CA LEU A 350 33.06 -2.72 14.95
C LEU A 350 32.99 -3.19 13.49
N ARG A 351 31.78 -3.39 12.97
CA ARG A 351 31.55 -3.85 11.60
C ARG A 351 30.32 -3.16 11.01
N PRO A 352 30.48 -1.91 10.53
CA PRO A 352 29.38 -1.19 9.92
C PRO A 352 28.90 -1.92 8.65
N PRO A 353 27.59 -1.94 8.38
CA PRO A 353 27.06 -2.51 7.15
C PRO A 353 27.59 -1.71 5.96
N ARG A 354 28.21 -2.41 5.00
CA ARG A 354 28.69 -1.79 3.77
C ARG A 354 27.53 -1.55 2.82
N PRO A 355 27.55 -0.45 2.03
CA PRO A 355 26.61 -0.29 0.93
C PRO A 355 26.72 -1.50 -0.01
N ARG A 356 25.58 -1.90 -0.59
CA ARG A 356 25.52 -3.06 -1.50
C ARG A 356 26.37 -2.88 -2.75
N TYR A 357 26.58 -1.63 -3.17
CA TYR A 357 27.34 -1.25 -4.36
C TYR A 357 28.46 -0.29 -3.96
N GLU A 358 29.63 -0.46 -4.55
CA GLU A 358 30.81 0.40 -4.33
C GLU A 358 30.68 1.75 -5.04
N SER A 359 30.01 1.75 -6.20
CA SER A 359 29.70 2.93 -6.99
C SER A 359 28.31 2.79 -7.60
N THR A 360 27.60 3.91 -7.77
CA THR A 360 26.36 3.97 -8.54
C THR A 360 26.62 4.56 -9.93
N TRP A 361 25.85 4.14 -10.93
CA TRP A 361 25.95 4.70 -12.28
C TRP A 361 25.30 6.08 -12.35
N ASP A 362 25.85 6.95 -13.19
CA ASP A 362 25.22 8.21 -13.57
C ASP A 362 24.06 7.92 -14.51
N VAL A 363 22.84 8.11 -14.02
CA VAL A 363 21.59 7.80 -14.74
C VAL A 363 21.52 8.53 -16.07
N SER A 364 21.97 9.79 -16.12
CA SER A 364 21.95 10.59 -17.34
C SER A 364 22.85 9.95 -18.42
N LYS A 365 24.06 9.52 -18.05
CA LYS A 365 24.97 8.86 -19.01
C LYS A 365 24.38 7.56 -19.55
N VAL A 366 23.74 6.77 -18.69
CA VAL A 366 23.10 5.50 -19.08
C VAL A 366 21.95 5.74 -20.04
N LEU A 367 21.07 6.71 -19.74
CA LEU A 367 19.93 7.04 -20.61
C LEU A 367 20.38 7.53 -21.99
N HIS A 368 21.37 8.43 -22.05
CA HIS A 368 21.92 8.91 -23.33
C HIS A 368 22.53 7.77 -24.14
N PHE A 369 23.25 6.85 -23.49
CA PHE A 369 23.78 5.67 -24.16
C PHE A 369 22.67 4.79 -24.74
N CYS A 370 21.60 4.53 -23.99
CA CYS A 370 20.46 3.74 -24.47
C CYS A 370 19.75 4.36 -25.68
N VAL A 371 19.66 5.69 -25.75
CA VAL A 371 19.08 6.39 -26.91
C VAL A 371 20.03 6.35 -28.11
N ALA A 372 21.33 6.57 -27.89
CA ALA A 372 22.32 6.68 -28.96
C ALA A 372 22.66 5.34 -29.64
N TYR A 373 22.69 4.23 -28.88
CA TYR A 373 23.09 2.91 -29.40
C TYR A 373 22.01 2.20 -30.25
N HIS A 374 20.83 2.80 -30.37
CA HIS A 374 19.67 2.24 -31.07
C HIS A 374 19.09 3.20 -32.13
N GLN A 375 19.93 4.14 -32.61
CA GLN A 375 19.75 4.78 -33.92
C GLN A 375 20.24 3.83 -35.00
#